data_AF-V9LJC9-F1
#
_entry.id   AF-V9LJC9-F1
#
_cell.length_a   1.000
_cell.length_b   1.000
_cell.length_c   1.000
_cell.angle_alpha   90.00
_cell.angle_beta   90.00
_cell.angle_gamma   90.00
#
_symmetry.space_group_name_H-M   'P 1'
#
loop_
_entity.id
_entity.type
_entity.pdbx_description
1 polymer ?
#
loop_
_entity_poly.entity_id
_entity_poly.type
_entity_poly.pdbx_seq_one_letter_code
_entity_poly.pdbx_strand_id
1 'polypeptide(L)' 'MAEEAAAKADACKEYQSSLEDLTFNSKPHINNLTILAEENLKYSSEIVKLIEAQITKGARDQ' A
#
# COMPACT_ATOMS: atom_id res chain seq x y z
N MET A 1 -8.72 -21.91 -3.87
CA MET A 1 -7.76 -20.90 -4.37
C MET A 1 -8.38 -19.53 -4.69
N ALA A 2 -9.70 -19.33 -4.63
CA ALA A 2 -10.30 -18.00 -4.86
C ALA A 2 -10.17 -17.02 -3.66
N GLU A 3 -10.08 -17.56 -2.45
CA GLU A 3 -10.10 -16.77 -1.21
C GLU A 3 -8.82 -15.97 -0.96
N GLU A 4 -7.65 -16.51 -1.34
CA GLU A 4 -6.37 -15.77 -1.28
C GLU A 4 -6.33 -14.58 -2.24
N ALA A 5 -6.91 -14.72 -3.43
CA ALA A 5 -6.95 -13.65 -4.42
C ALA A 5 -7.85 -12.49 -3.95
N ALA A 6 -8.97 -12.81 -3.30
CA ALA A 6 -9.85 -11.81 -2.69
C ALA A 6 -9.12 -11.07 -1.55
N ALA A 7 -8.53 -11.80 -0.61
CA ALA A 7 -7.77 -11.20 0.50
C ALA A 7 -6.61 -10.31 0.02
N LYS A 8 -5.90 -10.73 -1.04
CA LYS A 8 -4.87 -9.92 -1.69
C LYS A 8 -5.44 -8.65 -2.31
N ALA A 9 -6.57 -8.75 -3.01
CA ALA A 9 -7.19 -7.60 -3.67
C ALA A 9 -7.68 -6.57 -2.65
N ASP A 10 -8.30 -7.01 -1.56
CA ASP A 10 -8.71 -6.15 -0.45
C ASP A 10 -7.50 -5.48 0.20
N ALA A 11 -6.46 -6.24 0.58
CA ALA A 11 -5.23 -5.70 1.16
C ALA A 11 -4.53 -4.69 0.23
N CYS A 12 -4.40 -5.02 -1.05
CA CYS A 12 -3.82 -4.15 -2.07
C CYS A 12 -4.59 -2.83 -2.20
N LYS A 13 -5.92 -2.90 -2.19
CA LYS A 13 -6.81 -1.74 -2.33
C LYS A 13 -6.76 -0.84 -1.09
N GLU A 14 -6.76 -1.44 0.10
CA GLU A 14 -6.65 -0.71 1.37
C GLU A 14 -5.27 -0.04 1.53
N TYR A 15 -4.22 -0.77 1.14
CA TYR A 15 -2.86 -0.26 1.09
C TYR A 15 -2.77 0.90 0.10
N GLN A 16 -3.23 0.71 -1.12
CA GLN A 16 -3.21 1.74 -2.16
C GLN A 16 -3.95 3.00 -1.72
N SER A 17 -5.16 2.86 -1.14
CA SER A 17 -5.92 4.02 -0.65
C SER A 17 -5.17 4.76 0.46
N SER A 18 -4.55 4.04 1.40
CA SER A 18 -3.76 4.65 2.47
C SER A 18 -2.48 5.32 1.97
N LEU A 19 -1.93 4.80 0.87
CA LEU A 19 -0.71 5.29 0.22
C LEU A 19 -0.99 6.50 -0.68
N GLU A 20 -2.18 6.56 -1.30
CA GLU A 20 -2.67 7.73 -2.00
C GLU A 20 -2.98 8.90 -1.05
N ASP A 21 -3.43 8.60 0.17
CA ASP A 21 -3.61 9.61 1.22
C ASP A 21 -2.26 10.12 1.80
N LEU A 22 -1.16 9.39 1.57
CA LEU A 22 0.20 9.74 2.00
C LEU A 22 0.83 10.84 1.10
N THR A 23 0.10 11.90 0.80
CA THR A 23 0.59 13.08 0.05
C THR A 23 1.50 13.97 0.88
N PHE A 24 1.34 13.94 2.21
CA PHE A 24 2.19 14.61 3.18
C PHE A 24 2.62 13.61 4.26
N ASN A 25 3.70 13.94 4.99
CA ASN A 25 4.20 13.10 6.08
C ASN A 25 3.17 13.02 7.20
N SER A 26 2.31 12.03 7.11
CA SER A 26 1.24 11.79 8.05
C SER A 26 1.56 10.54 8.85
N LYS A 27 2.03 10.73 10.08
CA LYS A 27 2.28 9.68 11.07
C LYS A 27 1.18 8.61 11.15
N PRO A 28 -0.14 8.92 11.15
CA PRO A 28 -1.18 7.89 11.19
C PRO A 28 -1.23 7.04 9.91
N HIS A 29 -1.02 7.62 8.74
CA HIS A 29 -0.99 6.87 7.48
C HIS A 29 0.26 5.99 7.37
N ILE A 30 1.43 6.47 7.82
CA ILE A 30 2.65 5.66 7.89
C ILE A 30 2.45 4.46 8.82
N ASN A 31 1.89 4.68 10.02
CA ASN A 31 1.62 3.58 10.95
C ASN A 31 0.62 2.57 10.35
N ASN A 32 -0.45 3.05 9.71
CA ASN A 32 -1.42 2.16 9.08
C ASN A 32 -0.79 1.33 7.95
N LEU A 33 -0.02 1.95 7.06
CA LEU A 33 0.74 1.25 6.01
C LEU A 33 1.76 0.26 6.58
N THR A 34 2.37 0.56 7.74
CA THR A 34 3.32 -0.35 8.39
C THR A 34 2.59 -1.59 8.93
N ILE A 35 1.47 -1.39 9.63
CA ILE A 35 0.63 -2.48 10.16
C ILE A 35 0.09 -3.33 9.01
N LEU A 36 -0.47 -2.71 7.97
CA LEU A 36 -0.97 -3.42 6.79
C LEU A 36 0.14 -4.23 6.11
N ALA A 37 1.37 -3.71 6.02
CA ALA A 37 2.50 -4.44 5.46
C ALA A 37 2.93 -5.63 6.33
N GLU A 38 2.92 -5.48 7.66
CA GLU A 38 3.20 -6.57 8.60
C GLU A 38 2.14 -7.67 8.56
N GLU A 39 0.85 -7.32 8.52
CA GLU A 39 -0.24 -8.29 8.45
C GLU A 39 -0.30 -8.98 7.07
N ASN A 40 0.09 -8.27 6.02
CA ASN A 40 0.06 -8.74 4.64
C ASN A 40 1.46 -9.05 4.09
N LEU A 41 2.37 -9.56 4.93
CA LEU A 41 3.73 -9.96 4.53
C LEU A 41 3.74 -10.92 3.32
N LYS A 42 2.70 -11.74 3.17
CA LYS A 42 2.50 -12.65 2.01
C LYS A 42 2.40 -11.90 0.67
N TYR A 43 1.93 -10.66 0.71
CA TYR A 43 1.73 -9.77 -0.43
C TYR A 43 2.75 -8.62 -0.47
N SER A 44 3.82 -8.72 0.32
CA SER A 44 4.92 -7.75 0.37
C SER A 44 5.43 -7.35 -1.01
N SER A 45 5.56 -8.28 -1.95
CA SER A 45 5.97 -7.99 -3.33
C SER A 45 4.99 -7.07 -4.08
N GLU A 46 3.69 -7.17 -3.81
CA GLU A 46 2.69 -6.30 -4.42
C GLU A 46 2.64 -4.93 -3.74
N ILE A 47 2.77 -4.91 -2.42
CA ILE A 47 2.88 -3.69 -1.60
C ILE A 47 4.05 -2.82 -2.06
N VAL A 48 5.24 -3.42 -2.27
CA VAL A 48 6.43 -2.69 -2.76
C VAL A 48 6.16 -2.08 -4.14
N LYS A 49 5.49 -2.79 -5.05
CA LYS A 49 5.13 -2.24 -6.37
C LYS A 49 4.18 -1.05 -6.26
N LEU A 50 3.20 -1.08 -5.34
CA LEU A 50 2.31 0.06 -5.11
C LEU A 50 3.09 1.28 -4.61
N ILE A 51 4.03 1.08 -3.68
CA ILE A 51 4.89 2.15 -3.16
C ILE A 51 5.76 2.71 -4.29
N GLU A 52 6.46 1.88 -5.06
CA GLU A 52 7.28 2.33 -6.18
C GLU A 52 6.45 3.08 -7.23
N ALA A 53 5.26 2.58 -7.56
CA ALA A 53 4.35 3.24 -8.49
C ALA A 53 3.90 4.61 -7.97
N GLN A 54 3.55 4.72 -6.70
CA GLN A 54 3.15 6.00 -6.10
C GLN A 54 4.33 6.97 -6.02
N ILE A 55 5.51 6.54 -5.60
CA ILE A 55 6.71 7.40 -5.55
C ILE A 55 7.02 7.90 -6.97
N THR A 56 6.96 7.04 -7.97
CA THR A 56 7.18 7.40 -9.37
C THR A 56 6.13 8.39 -9.89
N LYS A 57 4.87 8.23 -9.48
CA LYS A 57 3.76 9.12 -9.82
C LYS A 57 3.93 10.49 -9.12
N GLY A 58 4.17 10.50 -7.82
CA GLY A 58 4.37 11.71 -7.02
C GLY A 58 5.62 12.49 -7.39
N ALA A 59 6.72 11.81 -7.79
CA ALA A 59 7.94 12.46 -8.27
C ALA A 59 7.79 13.19 -9.61
N ARG A 60 6.71 12.94 -10.36
CA ARG A 60 6.36 13.69 -11.58
C ARG A 60 5.48 14.90 -11.30
N ASP A 61 4.84 14.94 -10.14
CA ASP A 61 3.85 15.96 -9.73
C ASP A 61 4.41 16.94 -8.69
N GLN A 62 5.69 16.81 -8.29
CA GLN A 62 6.36 17.67 -7.32
C GLN A 62 7.43 18.57 -7.97
#